data_AF-A0A017SV40-F1
#
_entry.id   AF-A0A017SV40-F1
#
_cell.length_a   1.000
_cell.length_b   1.000
_cell.length_c   1.000
_cell.angle_alpha   90.00
_cell.angle_beta   90.00
_cell.angle_gamma   90.00
#
_symmetry.space_group_name_H-M   'P 1'
#
loop_
_entity.id
_entity.type
_entity.pdbx_description
1 polymer ?
#
loop_
_entity_poly.entity_id
_entity_poly.type
_entity_poly.pdbx_seq_one_letter_code
_entity_poly.pdbx_strand_id
1 'polypeptide(L)'
;MARARYVDYWQLREDLLGGSRFRELAPAEIIQVGRLVYGRAEDMALYGVSAPRMFASGLRVLGSTAIECAVDMHCAAIAEVLHVHLGRPPVAPDMLVADLFCGSGNVGFHLGRRLGVMVQASELDSRIYAATRHNLAAIRAPVVLHRMDYREMLGRLTPRGPYDTYIVEPSWGAALSPEGLDLDATTPPLGTILEDIRESREGKGFLVVIKTNDRIARNSLRRAFGSARHLHACMPTPTLPTGSNVHFHLFAFQGSRAVS
;
A
#
# COMPACT_ATOMS: atom_id res chain seq x y z
N MET A 1 -2.92 18.43 -25.11
CA MET A 1 -1.97 17.44 -24.54
C MET A 1 -2.50 16.71 -23.30
N ALA A 2 -2.97 17.42 -22.24
CA ALA A 2 -3.43 16.77 -21.00
C ALA A 2 -4.58 15.75 -21.19
N ARG A 3 -5.56 16.05 -22.05
CA ARG A 3 -6.70 15.15 -22.34
C ARG A 3 -6.30 13.84 -23.04
N ALA A 4 -5.34 13.89 -23.98
CA ALA A 4 -4.85 12.69 -24.68
C ALA A 4 -4.12 11.76 -23.70
N ARG A 5 -3.21 12.31 -22.89
CA ARG A 5 -2.50 11.55 -21.85
C ARG A 5 -3.43 10.95 -20.79
N TYR A 6 -4.55 11.61 -20.48
CA TYR A 6 -5.57 11.07 -19.59
C TYR A 6 -6.27 9.84 -20.18
N VAL A 7 -6.61 9.86 -21.47
CA VAL A 7 -7.16 8.70 -22.19
C VAL A 7 -6.16 7.54 -22.20
N ASP A 8 -4.89 7.84 -22.50
CA ASP A 8 -3.81 6.84 -22.54
C ASP A 8 -3.64 6.14 -21.19
N TYR A 9 -3.75 6.88 -20.07
CA TYR A 9 -3.68 6.30 -18.72
C TYR A 9 -4.81 5.29 -18.45
N TRP A 10 -6.06 5.64 -18.78
CA TRP A 10 -7.19 4.74 -18.51
C TRP A 10 -7.15 3.49 -19.38
N GLN A 11 -6.76 3.60 -20.64
CA GLN A 11 -6.57 2.44 -21.51
C GLN A 11 -5.46 1.52 -20.97
N LEU A 12 -4.29 2.10 -20.61
CA LEU A 12 -3.20 1.32 -20.02
C LEU A 12 -3.65 0.62 -18.74
N ARG A 13 -4.38 1.33 -17.87
CA ARG A 13 -4.91 0.78 -16.63
C ARG A 13 -5.86 -0.39 -16.89
N GLU A 14 -6.81 -0.24 -17.81
CA GLU A 14 -7.77 -1.30 -18.14
C GLU A 14 -7.05 -2.55 -18.68
N ASP A 15 -6.07 -2.37 -19.56
CA ASP A 15 -5.30 -3.48 -20.12
C ASP A 15 -4.49 -4.21 -19.04
N LEU A 16 -3.82 -3.45 -18.16
CA LEU A 16 -2.95 -3.98 -17.11
C LEU A 16 -3.71 -4.52 -15.90
N LEU A 17 -4.97 -4.14 -15.67
CA LEU A 17 -5.83 -4.74 -14.64
C LEU A 17 -6.76 -5.83 -15.20
N GLY A 18 -6.95 -5.87 -16.52
CA GLY A 18 -7.70 -6.89 -17.25
C GLY A 18 -6.82 -8.02 -17.77
N GLY A 19 -6.70 -8.12 -19.09
CA GLY A 19 -6.04 -9.26 -19.76
C GLY A 19 -4.57 -9.46 -19.40
N SER A 20 -3.84 -8.38 -19.05
CA SER A 20 -2.42 -8.44 -18.68
C SER A 20 -2.17 -8.48 -17.18
N ARG A 21 -3.21 -8.60 -16.33
CA ARG A 21 -3.12 -8.52 -14.87
C ARG A 21 -1.95 -9.29 -14.26
N PHE A 22 -1.79 -10.54 -14.67
CA PHE A 22 -0.80 -11.45 -14.11
C PHE A 22 0.38 -11.73 -15.05
N ARG A 23 0.46 -11.00 -16.16
CA ARG A 23 1.57 -11.12 -17.09
C ARG A 23 2.76 -10.36 -16.53
N GLU A 24 3.93 -11.00 -16.53
CA GLU A 24 5.19 -10.32 -16.26
C GLU A 24 5.50 -9.35 -17.41
N LEU A 25 5.73 -8.09 -17.07
CA LEU A 25 6.00 -7.04 -18.04
C LEU A 25 7.46 -7.11 -18.52
N ALA A 26 7.65 -6.93 -19.82
CA ALA A 26 8.96 -6.78 -20.42
C ALA A 26 9.61 -5.45 -20.01
N PRO A 27 10.95 -5.31 -20.09
CA PRO A 27 11.65 -4.09 -19.67
C PRO A 27 11.12 -2.80 -20.32
N ALA A 28 10.81 -2.86 -21.62
CA ALA A 28 10.26 -1.71 -22.35
C ALA A 28 8.88 -1.28 -21.83
N GLU A 29 8.06 -2.23 -21.39
CA GLU A 29 6.72 -1.97 -20.87
C GLU A 29 6.79 -1.31 -19.49
N ILE A 30 7.69 -1.76 -18.60
CA ILE A 30 7.90 -1.13 -17.29
C ILE A 30 8.39 0.31 -17.46
N ILE A 31 9.32 0.55 -18.39
CA ILE A 31 9.80 1.90 -18.74
C ILE A 31 8.67 2.78 -19.26
N GLN A 32 7.80 2.22 -20.11
CA GLN A 32 6.65 2.95 -20.66
C GLN A 32 5.63 3.31 -19.56
N VAL A 33 5.33 2.39 -18.64
CA VAL A 33 4.50 2.68 -17.47
C VAL A 33 5.10 3.83 -16.67
N GLY A 34 6.41 3.78 -16.39
CA GLY A 34 7.13 4.85 -15.71
C GLY A 34 6.92 6.22 -16.33
N ARG A 35 7.13 6.32 -17.66
CA ARG A 35 6.96 7.57 -18.40
C ARG A 35 5.51 8.05 -18.43
N LEU A 36 4.55 7.14 -18.62
CA LEU A 36 3.14 7.51 -18.76
C LEU A 36 2.56 7.96 -17.42
N VAL A 37 2.73 7.14 -16.38
CA VAL A 37 2.10 7.32 -15.07
C VAL A 37 2.87 8.32 -14.22
N TYR A 38 4.20 8.19 -14.16
CA TYR A 38 5.05 8.97 -13.25
C TYR A 38 5.83 10.09 -13.95
N GLY A 39 5.76 10.18 -15.28
CA GLY A 39 6.44 11.20 -16.08
C GLY A 39 7.87 10.87 -16.46
N ARG A 40 8.57 10.08 -15.64
CA ARG A 40 9.91 9.55 -15.93
C ARG A 40 9.98 8.06 -15.61
N ALA A 41 10.79 7.33 -16.38
CA ALA A 41 10.97 5.90 -16.16
C ALA A 41 11.55 5.63 -14.76
N GLU A 42 12.42 6.51 -14.30
CA GLU A 42 13.14 6.41 -13.04
C GLU A 42 12.24 6.56 -11.82
N ASP A 43 11.11 7.27 -11.96
CA ASP A 43 10.16 7.50 -10.87
C ASP A 43 9.27 6.27 -10.61
N MET A 44 9.16 5.36 -11.58
CA MET A 44 8.71 3.99 -11.34
C MET A 44 9.85 3.20 -10.72
N ALA A 45 10.03 3.35 -9.42
CA ALA A 45 11.03 2.65 -8.63
C ALA A 45 10.38 1.79 -7.55
N LEU A 46 10.92 0.59 -7.38
CA LEU A 46 10.54 -0.36 -6.33
C LEU A 46 11.81 -0.86 -5.64
N TYR A 47 11.79 -0.92 -4.30
CA TYR A 47 12.89 -1.40 -3.47
C TYR A 47 14.22 -0.65 -3.64
N GLY A 48 14.19 0.59 -4.10
CA GLY A 48 15.36 1.38 -4.46
C GLY A 48 15.89 1.11 -5.89
N VAL A 49 15.14 0.37 -6.71
CA VAL A 49 15.51 -0.01 -8.08
C VAL A 49 14.56 0.65 -9.08
N SER A 50 15.09 1.52 -9.93
CA SER A 50 14.33 2.20 -10.98
C SER A 50 13.93 1.24 -12.12
N ALA A 51 12.84 1.56 -12.84
CA ALA A 51 12.31 0.73 -13.93
C ALA A 51 13.38 0.27 -14.95
N PRO A 52 14.29 1.13 -15.45
CA PRO A 52 15.33 0.68 -16.39
C PRO A 52 16.26 -0.40 -15.83
N ARG A 53 16.36 -0.53 -14.51
CA ARG A 53 17.25 -1.46 -13.81
C ARG A 53 16.54 -2.67 -13.23
N MET A 54 15.20 -2.69 -13.17
CA MET A 54 14.43 -3.75 -12.50
C MET A 54 14.74 -5.14 -13.08
N PHE A 55 14.67 -5.27 -14.41
CA PHE A 55 14.93 -6.55 -15.08
C PHE A 55 16.36 -7.05 -14.86
N ALA A 56 17.36 -6.18 -15.00
CA ALA A 56 18.76 -6.52 -14.74
C ALA A 56 19.03 -6.88 -13.27
N SER A 57 18.20 -6.38 -12.36
CA SER A 57 18.23 -6.73 -10.93
C SER A 57 17.43 -7.99 -10.61
N GLY A 58 16.86 -8.65 -11.62
CA GLY A 58 16.05 -9.86 -11.48
C GLY A 58 14.68 -9.64 -10.88
N LEU A 59 14.18 -8.39 -10.82
CA LEU A 59 12.85 -8.09 -10.30
C LEU A 59 11.77 -8.44 -11.34
N ARG A 60 10.67 -9.00 -10.84
CA ARG A 60 9.49 -9.37 -11.64
C ARG A 60 8.36 -8.39 -11.36
N VAL A 61 7.83 -7.75 -12.40
CA VAL A 61 6.73 -6.79 -12.29
C VAL A 61 5.55 -7.31 -13.09
N LEU A 62 4.43 -7.57 -12.40
CA LEU A 62 3.19 -7.97 -13.05
C LEU A 62 2.42 -6.74 -13.53
N GLY A 63 1.52 -6.92 -14.51
CA GLY A 63 0.65 -5.84 -15.01
C GLY A 63 -0.08 -5.10 -13.88
N SER A 64 -0.74 -5.82 -12.98
CA SER A 64 -1.44 -5.18 -11.84
C SER A 64 -0.47 -4.47 -10.89
N THR A 65 0.68 -5.08 -10.62
CA THR A 65 1.71 -4.46 -9.78
C THR A 65 2.18 -3.13 -10.36
N ALA A 66 2.36 -3.03 -11.67
CA ALA A 66 2.86 -1.83 -12.32
C ALA A 66 1.93 -0.62 -12.17
N ILE A 67 0.63 -0.83 -11.98
CA ILE A 67 -0.38 0.23 -11.85
C ILE A 67 -0.80 0.46 -10.41
N GLU A 68 -0.95 -0.60 -9.60
CA GLU A 68 -1.51 -0.48 -8.25
C GLU A 68 -0.44 -0.33 -7.17
N CYS A 69 0.85 -0.51 -7.46
CA CYS A 69 1.91 -0.38 -6.45
C CYS A 69 2.04 1.06 -5.92
N ALA A 70 2.59 1.17 -4.71
CA ALA A 70 3.20 2.41 -4.25
C ALA A 70 4.70 2.39 -4.63
N VAL A 71 5.15 3.38 -5.38
CA VAL A 71 6.57 3.53 -5.76
C VAL A 71 7.40 4.03 -4.58
N ASP A 72 8.72 3.96 -4.71
CA ASP A 72 9.66 4.27 -3.61
C ASP A 72 9.45 5.65 -3.01
N MET A 73 9.24 6.69 -3.83
CA MET A 73 9.00 8.05 -3.33
C MET A 73 7.76 8.13 -2.43
N HIS A 74 6.72 7.35 -2.73
CA HIS A 74 5.52 7.28 -1.93
C HIS A 74 5.77 6.54 -0.61
N CYS A 75 6.40 5.37 -0.71
CA CYS A 75 6.66 4.49 0.43
C CYS A 75 7.64 5.12 1.43
N ALA A 76 8.68 5.78 0.94
CA ALA A 76 9.65 6.49 1.76
C ALA A 76 9.01 7.66 2.52
N ALA A 77 8.12 8.41 1.87
CA ALA A 77 7.44 9.55 2.50
C ALA A 77 6.54 9.11 3.66
N ILE A 78 5.72 8.07 3.48
CA ILE A 78 4.88 7.57 4.57
C ILE A 78 5.69 6.87 5.68
N ALA A 79 6.80 6.23 5.32
CA ALA A 79 7.71 5.65 6.30
C ALA A 79 8.38 6.70 7.19
N GLU A 80 8.75 7.86 6.62
CA GLU A 80 9.27 8.99 7.39
C GLU A 80 8.21 9.56 8.33
N VAL A 81 6.98 9.78 7.83
CA VAL A 81 5.86 10.26 8.65
C VAL A 81 5.63 9.35 9.85
N LEU A 82 5.57 8.03 9.62
CA LEU A 82 5.35 7.08 10.70
C LEU A 82 6.53 7.05 11.67
N HIS A 83 7.77 7.11 11.18
CA HIS A 83 8.95 7.20 12.05
C HIS A 83 8.91 8.44 12.94
N VAL A 84 8.62 9.63 12.38
CA VAL A 84 8.50 10.87 13.16
C VAL A 84 7.39 10.76 14.19
N HIS A 85 6.23 10.19 13.81
CA HIS A 85 5.09 10.05 14.71
C HIS A 85 5.36 9.10 15.88
N LEU A 86 6.04 7.99 15.63
CA LEU A 86 6.41 7.01 16.65
C LEU A 86 7.63 7.45 17.49
N GLY A 87 8.36 8.48 17.03
CA GLY A 87 9.61 8.92 17.62
C GLY A 87 10.77 7.98 17.31
N ARG A 88 11.81 7.96 18.15
CA ARG A 88 12.81 6.87 18.13
C ARG A 88 12.21 5.72 18.95
N PRO A 89 11.56 4.71 18.36
CA PRO A 89 11.14 3.57 19.15
C PRO A 89 12.40 2.97 19.80
N PRO A 90 12.48 2.89 21.14
CA PRO A 90 13.60 2.23 21.80
C PRO A 90 13.52 0.76 21.45
N VAL A 91 14.21 0.31 20.39
CA VAL A 91 14.30 -1.08 19.88
C VAL A 91 13.25 -1.99 20.51
N ALA A 92 11.98 -1.77 20.16
CA ALA A 92 10.90 -2.18 21.04
C ALA A 92 10.37 -3.55 20.61
N PRO A 93 10.38 -4.58 21.48
CA PRO A 93 9.61 -5.81 21.24
C PRO A 93 8.10 -5.54 21.06
N ASP A 94 7.63 -4.33 21.37
CA ASP A 94 6.21 -3.97 21.47
C ASP A 94 5.59 -3.35 20.21
N MET A 95 6.33 -3.23 19.09
CA MET A 95 5.78 -2.68 17.85
C MET A 95 5.46 -3.75 16.83
N LEU A 96 4.18 -3.86 16.46
CA LEU A 96 3.71 -4.65 15.34
C LEU A 96 3.46 -3.74 14.13
N VAL A 97 4.01 -4.10 12.98
CA VAL A 97 3.67 -3.48 11.69
C VAL A 97 3.17 -4.58 10.76
N ALA A 98 1.94 -4.42 10.26
CA ALA A 98 1.26 -5.42 9.45
C ALA A 98 0.70 -4.82 8.16
N ASP A 99 1.11 -5.36 7.02
CA ASP A 99 0.61 -5.01 5.69
C ASP A 99 -0.45 -6.03 5.25
N LEU A 100 -1.72 -5.61 5.31
CA LEU A 100 -2.85 -6.51 5.10
C LEU A 100 -3.05 -6.88 3.63
N PHE A 101 -2.52 -6.08 2.70
CA PHE A 101 -2.73 -6.22 1.26
C PHE A 101 -1.43 -5.96 0.53
N CYS A 102 -0.46 -6.86 0.73
CA CYS A 102 0.93 -6.61 0.43
C CYS A 102 1.17 -6.20 -1.03
N GLY A 103 0.47 -6.83 -1.98
CA GLY A 103 0.63 -6.53 -3.40
C GLY A 103 2.11 -6.68 -3.78
N SER A 104 2.76 -5.57 -4.12
CA SER A 104 4.22 -5.56 -4.36
C SER A 104 5.05 -5.84 -3.11
N GLY A 105 4.66 -5.36 -1.93
CA GLY A 105 5.47 -5.36 -0.71
C GLY A 105 6.43 -4.17 -0.58
N ASN A 106 6.35 -3.18 -1.47
CA ASN A 106 7.23 -2.02 -1.43
C ASN A 106 6.99 -1.15 -0.19
N VAL A 107 5.73 -0.96 0.24
CA VAL A 107 5.42 -0.21 1.46
C VAL A 107 6.04 -0.90 2.68
N GLY A 108 5.81 -2.20 2.84
CA GLY A 108 6.43 -3.00 3.90
C GLY A 108 7.96 -2.94 3.89
N PHE A 109 8.59 -2.97 2.71
CA PHE A 109 10.05 -2.84 2.59
C PHE A 109 10.57 -1.50 3.15
N HIS A 110 10.01 -0.38 2.72
CA HIS A 110 10.46 0.95 3.17
C HIS A 110 10.15 1.15 4.65
N LEU A 111 8.98 0.71 5.12
CA LEU A 111 8.62 0.78 6.54
C LEU A 111 9.57 -0.03 7.41
N GLY A 112 9.79 -1.31 7.08
CA GLY A 112 10.67 -2.17 7.87
C GLY A 112 12.10 -1.66 7.92
N ARG A 113 12.62 -1.12 6.80
CA ARG A 113 13.95 -0.49 6.77
C ARG A 113 14.02 0.77 7.60
N ARG A 114 13.01 1.65 7.50
CA ARG A 114 13.00 2.95 8.17
C ARG A 114 12.80 2.85 9.67
N LEU A 115 11.98 1.89 10.10
CA LEU A 115 11.62 1.65 11.50
C LEU A 115 12.53 0.62 12.17
N GLY A 116 13.31 -0.15 11.41
CA GLY A 116 14.17 -1.20 11.95
C GLY A 116 13.39 -2.41 12.49
N VAL A 117 12.24 -2.73 11.89
CA VAL A 117 11.38 -3.85 12.32
C VAL A 117 11.02 -4.76 11.15
N MET A 118 10.66 -6.01 11.47
CA MET A 118 10.07 -6.92 10.49
C MET A 118 8.59 -6.58 10.29
N VAL A 119 8.19 -6.37 9.05
CA VAL A 119 6.78 -6.19 8.67
C VAL A 119 6.15 -7.54 8.40
N GLN A 120 5.02 -7.84 9.04
CA GLN A 120 4.18 -9.00 8.70
C GLN A 120 3.31 -8.62 7.51
N ALA A 121 3.23 -9.43 6.47
CA ALA A 121 2.47 -9.07 5.28
C ALA A 121 1.66 -10.25 4.74
N SER A 122 0.45 -9.98 4.24
CA SER A 122 -0.41 -10.97 3.59
C SER A 122 -0.66 -10.65 2.12
N GLU A 123 -0.60 -11.67 1.28
CA GLU A 123 -1.04 -11.61 -0.12
C GLU A 123 -1.82 -12.89 -0.46
N LEU A 124 -3.07 -12.74 -0.89
CA LEU A 124 -3.97 -13.86 -1.14
C LEU A 124 -3.79 -14.44 -2.56
N ASP A 125 -3.54 -13.60 -3.56
CA ASP A 125 -3.39 -14.07 -4.94
C ASP A 125 -2.06 -14.80 -5.12
N SER A 126 -2.14 -16.07 -5.50
CA SER A 126 -0.97 -16.94 -5.62
C SER A 126 0.10 -16.46 -6.60
N ARG A 127 -0.28 -15.74 -7.67
CA ARG A 127 0.64 -15.25 -8.70
C ARG A 127 1.33 -13.97 -8.24
N ILE A 128 0.57 -13.05 -7.62
CA ILE A 128 1.13 -11.86 -6.99
C ILE A 128 2.07 -12.27 -5.86
N TYR A 129 1.63 -13.16 -4.96
CA TYR A 129 2.45 -13.71 -3.89
C TYR A 129 3.77 -14.30 -4.41
N ALA A 130 3.73 -15.08 -5.49
CA ALA A 130 4.95 -15.69 -6.04
C ALA A 130 5.94 -14.64 -6.57
N ALA A 131 5.46 -13.62 -7.29
CA ALA A 131 6.30 -12.53 -7.80
C ALA A 131 6.87 -11.68 -6.64
N THR A 132 6.02 -11.33 -5.67
CA THR A 132 6.39 -10.53 -4.50
C THR A 132 7.38 -11.26 -3.61
N ARG A 133 7.16 -12.54 -3.31
CA ARG A 133 8.12 -13.37 -2.57
C ARG A 133 9.48 -13.42 -3.25
N HIS A 134 9.50 -13.60 -4.58
CA HIS A 134 10.74 -13.58 -5.38
C HIS A 134 11.47 -12.25 -5.23
N ASN A 135 10.78 -11.13 -5.41
CA ASN A 135 11.37 -9.79 -5.31
C ASN A 135 11.89 -9.49 -3.90
N LEU A 136 11.08 -9.74 -2.87
CA LEU A 136 11.46 -9.50 -1.47
C LEU A 136 12.67 -10.34 -1.06
N ALA A 137 12.79 -11.59 -1.55
CA ALA A 137 13.97 -12.42 -1.32
C ALA A 137 15.22 -11.85 -2.02
N ALA A 138 15.09 -11.43 -3.28
CA ALA A 138 16.19 -10.88 -4.07
C ALA A 138 16.81 -9.63 -3.42
N ILE A 139 15.98 -8.77 -2.82
CA ILE A 139 16.40 -7.52 -2.17
C ILE A 139 16.61 -7.65 -0.65
N ARG A 140 16.45 -8.86 -0.09
CA ARG A 140 16.56 -9.16 1.35
C ARG A 140 15.68 -8.24 2.20
N ALA A 141 14.41 -8.14 1.84
CA ALA A 141 13.46 -7.25 2.48
C ALA A 141 13.23 -7.59 3.96
N PRO A 142 13.00 -6.60 4.84
CA PRO A 142 12.55 -6.82 6.21
C PRO A 142 11.03 -7.11 6.27
N VAL A 143 10.56 -8.03 5.41
CA VAL A 143 9.14 -8.37 5.25
C VAL A 143 8.97 -9.88 5.36
N VAL A 144 8.09 -10.33 6.25
CA VAL A 144 7.64 -11.71 6.35
C VAL A 144 6.33 -11.84 5.60
N LEU A 145 6.40 -12.37 4.37
CA LEU A 145 5.25 -12.51 3.47
C LEU A 145 4.55 -13.86 3.64
N HIS A 146 3.25 -13.81 3.90
CA HIS A 146 2.36 -14.94 4.06
C HIS A 146 1.36 -15.02 2.90
N ARG A 147 1.12 -16.23 2.39
CA ARG A 147 0.06 -16.46 1.38
C ARG A 147 -1.25 -16.80 2.07
N MET A 148 -1.99 -15.78 2.50
CA MET A 148 -3.24 -15.94 3.26
C MET A 148 -4.15 -14.73 3.10
N ASP A 149 -5.41 -14.91 3.49
CA ASP A 149 -6.36 -13.80 3.66
C ASP A 149 -5.93 -12.92 4.85
N TYR A 150 -6.17 -11.62 4.76
CA TYR A 150 -5.76 -10.69 5.82
C TYR A 150 -6.44 -10.99 7.16
N ARG A 151 -7.66 -11.54 7.16
CA ARG A 151 -8.37 -11.91 8.41
C ARG A 151 -7.67 -13.07 9.10
N GLU A 152 -7.18 -14.04 8.34
CA GLU A 152 -6.37 -15.13 8.88
C GLU A 152 -5.07 -14.58 9.49
N MET A 153 -4.44 -13.60 8.83
CA MET A 153 -3.27 -12.93 9.39
C MET A 153 -3.62 -12.20 10.70
N LEU A 154 -4.70 -11.41 10.72
CA LEU A 154 -5.16 -10.71 11.93
C LEU A 154 -5.35 -11.67 13.12
N GLY A 155 -5.94 -12.84 12.89
CA GLY A 155 -6.12 -13.87 13.92
C GLY A 155 -4.82 -14.49 14.45
N ARG A 156 -3.69 -14.36 13.74
CA ARG A 156 -2.36 -14.84 14.16
C ARG A 156 -1.53 -13.76 14.85
N LEU A 157 -1.88 -12.50 14.69
CA LEU A 157 -1.11 -11.38 15.21
C LEU A 157 -1.50 -11.09 16.66
N THR A 158 -0.56 -11.19 17.59
CA THR A 158 -0.79 -10.79 18.98
C THR A 158 -0.92 -9.26 19.09
N PRO A 159 -2.01 -8.73 19.67
CA PRO A 159 -2.16 -7.30 19.98
C PRO A 159 -1.09 -6.81 20.96
N ARG A 160 -0.31 -5.80 20.60
CA ARG A 160 0.73 -5.27 21.49
C ARG A 160 0.29 -3.99 22.19
N GLY A 161 -0.26 -3.03 21.47
CA GLY A 161 -0.73 -1.79 22.08
C GLY A 161 -0.83 -0.67 21.05
N PRO A 162 -0.91 0.60 21.49
CA PRO A 162 -1.42 1.70 20.66
C PRO A 162 -0.59 2.00 19.40
N TYR A 163 0.60 1.41 19.28
CA TYR A 163 1.52 1.58 18.16
C TYR A 163 1.47 0.43 17.15
N ASP A 164 0.64 -0.60 17.37
CA ASP A 164 0.31 -1.58 16.32
C ASP A 164 -0.16 -0.81 15.09
N THR A 165 0.56 -0.96 13.98
CA THR A 165 0.30 -0.21 12.75
C THR A 165 -0.12 -1.15 11.63
N TYR A 166 -1.29 -0.88 11.06
CA TYR A 166 -1.85 -1.61 9.94
C TYR A 166 -1.76 -0.80 8.66
N ILE A 167 -1.12 -1.36 7.65
CA ILE A 167 -1.12 -0.83 6.29
C ILE A 167 -2.31 -1.45 5.58
N VAL A 168 -3.19 -0.58 5.05
CA VAL A 168 -4.44 -0.94 4.38
C VAL A 168 -4.40 -0.40 2.95
N GLU A 169 -4.15 -1.29 2.00
CA GLU A 169 -4.12 -0.99 0.56
C GLU A 169 -4.97 -2.02 -0.22
N PRO A 170 -6.29 -2.13 0.05
CA PRO A 170 -7.12 -3.08 -0.70
C PRO A 170 -7.07 -2.74 -2.20
N SER A 171 -7.23 -3.76 -3.05
CA SER A 171 -7.27 -3.55 -4.50
C SER A 171 -8.30 -2.49 -4.84
N TRP A 172 -7.86 -1.47 -5.58
CA TRP A 172 -8.75 -0.40 -6.02
C TRP A 172 -9.63 -0.88 -7.16
N GLY A 173 -9.14 -1.69 -8.10
CA GLY A 173 -9.98 -2.40 -9.08
C GLY A 173 -11.15 -1.55 -9.64
N ALA A 174 -12.38 -1.99 -9.42
CA ALA A 174 -13.60 -1.29 -9.84
C ALA A 174 -14.00 -0.10 -8.93
N ALA A 175 -13.39 0.03 -7.75
CA ALA A 175 -13.64 1.11 -6.81
C ALA A 175 -13.04 2.46 -7.25
N LEU A 176 -12.06 2.45 -8.16
CA LEU A 176 -11.50 3.65 -8.77
C LEU A 176 -12.15 3.92 -10.13
N SER A 177 -12.87 5.04 -10.22
CA SER A 177 -13.49 5.54 -11.45
C SER A 177 -13.00 6.96 -11.78
N PRO A 178 -13.38 7.55 -12.93
CA PRO A 178 -13.10 8.96 -13.24
C PRO A 178 -13.58 9.96 -12.18
N GLU A 179 -14.66 9.62 -11.45
CA GLU A 179 -15.22 10.43 -10.37
C GLU A 179 -14.40 10.37 -9.07
N GLY A 180 -13.57 9.33 -8.91
CA GLY A 180 -12.70 9.15 -7.75
C GLY A 180 -12.66 7.72 -7.22
N LEU A 181 -11.96 7.53 -6.10
CA LEU A 181 -11.89 6.28 -5.35
C LEU A 181 -13.04 6.20 -4.34
N ASP A 182 -13.92 5.21 -4.49
CA ASP A 182 -14.96 4.88 -3.51
C ASP A 182 -14.49 3.73 -2.61
N LEU A 183 -14.02 4.05 -1.40
CA LEU A 183 -13.48 3.05 -0.48
C LEU A 183 -14.53 2.04 0.02
N ASP A 184 -15.82 2.37 -0.08
CA ASP A 184 -16.91 1.44 0.23
C ASP A 184 -17.10 0.38 -0.86
N ALA A 185 -16.57 0.62 -2.07
CA ALA A 185 -16.62 -0.29 -3.21
C ALA A 185 -15.34 -1.13 -3.39
N THR A 186 -14.35 -0.97 -2.51
CA THR A 186 -13.16 -1.84 -2.50
C THR A 186 -13.55 -3.28 -2.16
N THR A 187 -12.72 -4.24 -2.54
CA THR A 187 -12.95 -5.66 -2.22
C THR A 187 -11.78 -6.20 -1.41
N PRO A 188 -11.96 -6.41 -0.09
CA PRO A 188 -13.15 -6.11 0.71
C PRO A 188 -13.35 -4.59 0.96
N PRO A 189 -14.58 -4.15 1.33
CA PRO A 189 -14.83 -2.75 1.66
C PRO A 189 -14.00 -2.26 2.85
N LEU A 190 -13.58 -1.01 2.82
CA LEU A 190 -12.74 -0.44 3.87
C LEU A 190 -13.38 -0.52 5.27
N GLY A 191 -14.68 -0.26 5.38
CA GLY A 191 -15.40 -0.37 6.65
C GLY A 191 -15.23 -1.73 7.31
N THR A 192 -15.38 -2.80 6.52
CA THR A 192 -15.20 -4.19 6.96
C THR A 192 -13.75 -4.45 7.40
N ILE A 193 -12.76 -3.99 6.64
CA ILE A 193 -11.34 -4.15 7.04
C ILE A 193 -11.09 -3.50 8.40
N LEU A 194 -11.61 -2.28 8.62
CA LEU A 194 -11.41 -1.56 9.88
C LEU A 194 -12.12 -2.24 11.05
N GLU A 195 -13.30 -2.83 10.83
CA GLU A 195 -14.01 -3.64 11.83
C GLU A 195 -13.21 -4.88 12.19
N ASP A 196 -12.72 -5.64 11.20
CA ASP A 196 -11.89 -6.83 11.42
C ASP A 196 -10.62 -6.49 12.23
N ILE A 197 -9.97 -5.36 11.94
CA ILE A 197 -8.82 -4.90 12.73
C ILE A 197 -9.27 -4.62 14.18
N ARG A 198 -10.34 -3.85 14.40
CA ARG A 198 -10.83 -3.52 15.75
C ARG A 198 -11.13 -4.77 16.57
N GLU A 199 -11.82 -5.74 15.99
CA GLU A 199 -12.14 -7.01 16.64
C GLU A 199 -10.88 -7.77 17.02
N SER A 200 -9.89 -7.80 16.12
CA SER A 200 -8.62 -8.49 16.39
C SER A 200 -7.79 -7.86 17.52
N ARG A 201 -8.08 -6.62 17.95
CA ARG A 201 -7.22 -5.85 18.89
C ARG A 201 -7.62 -5.92 20.35
N GLU A 202 -8.68 -6.65 20.70
CA GLU A 202 -9.10 -6.85 22.09
C GLU A 202 -9.26 -5.52 22.86
N GLY A 203 -9.76 -4.48 22.19
CA GLY A 203 -9.93 -3.15 22.77
C GLY A 203 -8.65 -2.33 22.91
N LYS A 204 -7.48 -2.80 22.46
CA LYS A 204 -6.26 -1.97 22.38
C LYS A 204 -6.38 -0.95 21.24
N GLY A 205 -5.80 0.23 21.44
CA GLY A 205 -5.66 1.23 20.36
C GLY A 205 -4.70 0.73 19.28
N PHE A 206 -4.76 1.35 18.10
CA PHE A 206 -3.89 1.02 16.97
C PHE A 206 -3.83 2.19 15.97
N LEU A 207 -2.87 2.11 15.05
CA LEU A 207 -2.69 3.01 13.92
C LEU A 207 -3.09 2.35 12.61
N VAL A 208 -3.64 3.13 11.69
CA VAL A 208 -3.91 2.71 10.31
C VAL A 208 -3.24 3.67 9.35
N VAL A 209 -2.42 3.12 8.47
CA VAL A 209 -1.92 3.78 7.26
C VAL A 209 -2.78 3.30 6.11
N ILE A 210 -3.48 4.20 5.44
CA ILE A 210 -4.28 3.87 4.26
C ILE A 210 -3.76 4.62 3.03
N LYS A 211 -3.60 3.89 1.93
CA LYS A 211 -3.36 4.47 0.61
C LYS A 211 -4.68 4.81 -0.06
N THR A 212 -4.78 6.05 -0.50
CA THR A 212 -5.91 6.61 -1.23
C THR A 212 -5.42 7.35 -2.47
N ASN A 213 -6.31 8.08 -3.13
CA ASN A 213 -5.93 9.04 -4.16
C ASN A 213 -6.38 10.47 -3.81
N ASP A 214 -6.04 11.42 -4.68
CA ASP A 214 -6.42 12.83 -4.60
C ASP A 214 -7.92 13.11 -4.79
N ARG A 215 -8.71 12.11 -5.17
CA ARG A 215 -10.15 12.22 -5.43
C ARG A 215 -10.92 11.10 -4.74
N ILE A 216 -11.33 11.34 -3.50
CA ILE A 216 -12.18 10.39 -2.78
C ILE A 216 -13.64 10.60 -3.14
N ALA A 217 -14.24 9.59 -3.76
CA ALA A 217 -15.64 9.61 -4.12
C ALA A 217 -16.52 9.46 -2.86
N ARG A 218 -17.66 10.16 -2.90
CA ARG A 218 -18.75 10.03 -1.93
C ARG A 218 -18.34 10.29 -0.48
N ASN A 219 -17.21 10.90 -0.16
CA ASN A 219 -16.71 11.02 1.23
C ASN A 219 -16.48 9.66 1.94
N SER A 220 -16.23 8.59 1.18
CA SER A 220 -16.06 7.22 1.72
C SER A 220 -14.95 7.14 2.78
N LEU A 221 -13.84 7.87 2.61
CA LEU A 221 -12.76 7.93 3.62
C LEU A 221 -13.26 8.50 4.96
N ARG A 222 -13.98 9.62 4.93
CA ARG A 222 -14.49 10.27 6.13
C ARG A 222 -15.51 9.40 6.86
N ARG A 223 -16.35 8.66 6.12
CA ARG A 223 -17.31 7.71 6.71
C ARG A 223 -16.58 6.56 7.42
N ALA A 224 -15.64 5.91 6.74
CA ALA A 224 -14.93 4.75 7.29
C ALA A 224 -14.14 5.08 8.58
N PHE A 225 -13.54 6.28 8.62
CA PHE A 225 -12.72 6.74 9.75
C PHE A 225 -13.45 7.70 10.71
N GLY A 226 -14.79 7.76 10.70
CA GLY A 226 -15.56 8.76 11.47
C GLY A 226 -15.27 8.80 12.98
N SER A 227 -14.83 7.68 13.57
CA SER A 227 -14.44 7.57 14.99
C SER A 227 -12.93 7.66 15.24
N ALA A 228 -12.12 7.75 14.19
CA ALA A 228 -10.65 7.78 14.28
C ALA A 228 -10.13 9.21 14.31
N ARG A 229 -8.98 9.41 14.98
CA ARG A 229 -8.25 10.68 14.92
C ARG A 229 -7.34 10.67 13.70
N HIS A 230 -7.56 11.57 12.76
CA HIS A 230 -6.64 11.81 11.64
C HIS A 230 -5.37 12.48 12.16
N LEU A 231 -4.21 11.86 11.95
CA LEU A 231 -2.93 12.33 12.47
C LEU A 231 -2.12 13.07 11.40
N HIS A 232 -2.14 12.55 10.17
CA HIS A 232 -1.34 13.09 9.09
C HIS A 232 -1.89 12.67 7.73
N ALA A 233 -1.75 13.56 6.74
CA ALA A 233 -1.93 13.24 5.33
C ALA A 233 -0.63 13.55 4.58
N CYS A 234 -0.11 12.56 3.87
CA CYS A 234 1.07 12.68 3.04
C CYS A 234 0.66 12.63 1.57
N MET A 235 0.98 13.69 0.83
CA MET A 235 0.87 13.73 -0.62
C MET A 235 2.29 13.80 -1.17
N PRO A 236 2.85 12.68 -1.64
CA PRO A 236 4.21 12.64 -2.18
C PRO A 236 4.35 13.57 -3.39
N THR A 237 5.54 14.15 -3.54
CA THR A 237 5.90 14.96 -4.72
C THR A 237 6.85 14.20 -5.64
N PRO A 238 6.80 14.43 -6.96
CA PRO A 238 5.90 15.34 -7.68
C PRO A 238 4.48 14.79 -7.82
N THR A 239 3.54 15.71 -8.06
CA THR A 239 2.21 15.36 -8.59
C THR A 239 2.39 14.62 -9.92
N LEU A 240 1.70 13.49 -10.06
CA LEU A 240 1.74 12.67 -11.25
C LEU A 240 1.24 13.47 -12.45
N PRO A 241 1.92 13.41 -13.61
CA PRO A 241 1.48 14.12 -14.81
C PRO A 241 0.20 13.54 -15.39
N THR A 242 -0.15 12.30 -15.05
CA THR A 242 -1.37 11.59 -15.46
C THR A 242 -1.83 10.67 -14.33
N GLY A 243 -3.09 10.23 -14.38
CA GLY A 243 -3.67 9.35 -13.36
C GLY A 243 -4.13 10.07 -12.10
N SER A 244 -4.35 9.30 -11.03
CA SER A 244 -4.75 9.85 -9.72
C SER A 244 -3.54 9.89 -8.80
N ASN A 245 -3.27 11.06 -8.21
CA ASN A 245 -2.16 11.20 -7.26
C ASN A 245 -2.41 10.30 -6.07
N VAL A 246 -1.37 9.61 -5.60
CA VAL A 246 -1.48 8.75 -4.42
C VAL A 246 -1.39 9.61 -3.16
N HIS A 247 -2.29 9.36 -2.22
CA HIS A 247 -2.28 9.97 -0.90
C HIS A 247 -2.11 8.87 0.14
N PHE A 248 -1.39 9.16 1.22
CA PHE A 248 -1.37 8.31 2.40
C PHE A 248 -1.98 9.06 3.57
N HIS A 249 -2.83 8.40 4.32
CA HIS A 249 -3.40 8.95 5.54
C HIS A 249 -3.02 8.06 6.73
N LEU A 250 -2.60 8.71 7.83
CA LEU A 250 -2.35 8.07 9.10
C LEU A 250 -3.49 8.41 10.07
N PHE A 251 -4.15 7.39 10.60
CA PHE A 251 -5.22 7.49 11.58
C PHE A 251 -4.84 6.75 12.86
N ALA A 252 -5.34 7.24 14.00
CA ALA A 252 -5.27 6.56 15.29
C ALA A 252 -6.68 6.18 15.78
N PHE A 253 -6.83 4.93 16.19
CA PHE A 253 -7.98 4.43 16.92
C PHE A 253 -7.66 4.36 18.41
N GLN A 254 -8.56 4.89 19.23
CA GLN A 254 -8.44 4.78 20.68
C GLN A 254 -8.86 3.38 21.13
N GLY A 255 -8.16 2.85 22.13
CA GLY A 255 -8.60 1.63 22.79
C GLY A 255 -9.84 1.88 23.65
N SER A 256 -10.66 0.86 23.84
CA SER A 256 -11.72 0.88 24.84
C SER A 256 -11.07 0.95 26.22
N ARG A 257 -11.47 1.92 27.06
CA ARG A 257 -11.10 1.88 28.48
C ARG A 257 -11.70 0.59 29.05
N ALA A 258 -10.87 -0.25 29.66
CA ALA A 258 -11.37 -1.35 30.47
C ALA A 258 -12.32 -0.74 31.52
N VAL A 259 -13.58 -1.16 31.52
CA VAL A 259 -14.48 -0.88 32.63
C VAL A 259 -13.96 -1.76 33.77
N SER A 260 -13.21 -1.13 34.67
CA SER A 260 -12.74 -1.74 35.92
C SER A 260 -13.91 -2.05 36.84
#